data_AF-A0A955R1M7-F1
#
_entry.id   AF-A0A955R1M7-F1
#
_cell.length_a   1.000
_cell.length_b   1.000
_cell.length_c   1.000
_cell.angle_alpha   90.00
_cell.angle_beta   90.00
_cell.angle_gamma   90.00
#
_symmetry.space_group_name_H-M   'P 1'
#
loop_
_entity.id
_entity.type
_entity.pdbx_description
1 polymer ?
#
loop_
_entity_poly.entity_id
_entity_poly.type
_entity_poly.pdbx_seq_one_letter_code
_entity_poly.pdbx_strand_id
1 'polypeptide(L)'
;MKSFALINAKDIETILMALNDAISDMNIELRNQVKESKKNEILNYKGKYMRVFEKLKQNPSIYALAEHEVDIAAGGLNDAIELLEENMTDDLDEQEKAEILTYKNECQRLIDILAG
;
A
#
# COMPACT_ATOMS: atom_id res chain seq x y z
N MET A 1 -6.41 -10.00 -18.07
CA MET A 1 -7.39 -8.89 -18.23
C MET A 1 -7.76 -8.47 -16.82
N LYS A 2 -7.44 -7.22 -16.43
CA LYS A 2 -7.69 -6.72 -15.06
C LYS A 2 -9.15 -6.94 -14.68
N SER A 3 -9.39 -7.81 -13.69
CA SER A 3 -10.74 -8.25 -13.30
C SER A 3 -11.22 -7.43 -12.11
N PHE A 4 -11.30 -6.11 -12.29
CA PHE A 4 -11.69 -5.16 -11.24
C PHE A 4 -13.08 -5.42 -10.66
N ALA A 5 -13.92 -6.22 -11.32
CA ALA A 5 -15.20 -6.69 -10.81
C ALA A 5 -15.08 -7.52 -9.51
N LEU A 6 -13.90 -8.05 -9.20
CA LEU A 6 -13.64 -8.79 -7.96
C LEU A 6 -13.30 -7.89 -6.77
N ILE A 7 -13.09 -6.59 -6.99
CA ILE A 7 -12.72 -5.63 -5.94
C ILE A 7 -13.99 -5.11 -5.24
N ASN A 8 -14.06 -5.32 -3.93
CA ASN A 8 -15.17 -4.87 -3.08
C ASN A 8 -14.76 -3.74 -2.11
N ALA A 9 -15.67 -3.30 -1.24
CA ALA A 9 -15.41 -2.21 -0.30
C ALA A 9 -14.26 -2.52 0.69
N LYS A 10 -14.20 -3.74 1.23
CA LYS A 10 -13.09 -4.18 2.10
C LYS A 10 -11.76 -4.13 1.36
N ASP A 11 -11.75 -4.49 0.08
CA ASP A 11 -10.54 -4.44 -0.74
C ASP A 11 -10.03 -3.00 -0.93
N ILE A 12 -10.95 -2.03 -1.05
CA ILE A 12 -10.58 -0.61 -1.07
C ILE A 12 -10.02 -0.17 0.29
N GLU A 13 -10.60 -0.64 1.40
CA GLU A 13 -10.06 -0.39 2.74
C GLU A 13 -8.64 -0.95 2.89
N THR A 14 -8.38 -2.17 2.40
CA THR A 14 -7.03 -2.76 2.37
C THR A 14 -6.04 -1.91 1.56
N ILE A 15 -6.44 -1.40 0.39
CA ILE A 15 -5.61 -0.48 -0.41
C ILE A 15 -5.33 0.83 0.35
N LEU A 16 -6.34 1.38 1.02
CA LEU A 16 -6.19 2.61 1.82
C LEU A 16 -5.24 2.38 3.00
N MET A 17 -5.34 1.25 3.70
CA MET A 17 -4.43 0.87 4.78
C MET A 17 -3.00 0.78 4.26
N ALA A 18 -2.76 0.02 3.19
CA ALA A 18 -1.42 -0.16 2.63
C ALA A 18 -0.77 1.15 2.17
N LEU A 19 -1.54 2.02 1.48
CA LEU A 19 -1.06 3.35 1.09
C LEU A 19 -0.72 4.20 2.31
N ASN A 20 -1.54 4.15 3.36
CA ASN A 20 -1.29 4.91 4.59
C ASN A 20 -0.07 4.39 5.35
N ASP A 21 0.15 3.08 5.39
CA ASP A 21 1.32 2.45 6.01
C ASP A 21 2.60 2.91 5.30
N ALA A 22 2.64 2.81 3.97
CA ALA A 22 3.78 3.26 3.18
C ALA A 22 4.03 4.78 3.31
N ILE A 23 2.97 5.61 3.34
CA ILE A 23 3.07 7.05 3.61
C ILE A 23 3.66 7.31 5.00
N SER A 24 3.26 6.52 6.00
CA SER A 24 3.73 6.64 7.38
C SER A 24 5.20 6.26 7.49
N ASP A 25 5.63 5.19 6.84
CA ASP A 25 7.04 4.79 6.77
C ASP A 25 7.90 5.86 6.08
N MET A 26 7.47 6.35 4.91
CA MET A 26 8.15 7.46 4.22
C MET A 26 8.26 8.73 5.10
N ASN A 27 7.26 9.01 5.95
CA ASN A 27 7.34 10.12 6.91
C ASN A 27 8.38 9.88 7.99
N ILE A 28 8.58 8.65 8.43
CA ILE A 28 9.64 8.27 9.37
C ILE A 28 11.00 8.42 8.68
N GLU A 29 11.16 7.91 7.47
CA GLU A 29 12.41 8.03 6.70
C GLU A 29 12.81 9.50 6.48
N LEU A 30 11.84 10.37 6.16
CA LEU A 30 12.07 11.80 5.95
C LEU A 30 12.49 12.57 7.21
N ARG A 31 12.25 12.02 8.42
CA ARG A 31 12.73 12.63 9.67
C ARG A 31 14.21 12.31 9.93
N ASN A 32 14.75 11.28 9.29
CA ASN A 32 16.15 10.90 9.40
C ASN A 32 17.03 11.79 8.52
N GLN A 33 18.33 11.81 8.82
CA GLN A 33 19.29 12.55 8.01
C GLN A 33 19.57 11.79 6.69
N VAL A 34 18.78 12.07 5.66
CA VAL A 34 18.94 11.54 4.31
C VAL A 34 19.59 12.56 3.36
N LYS A 35 20.23 12.07 2.29
CA LYS A 35 20.75 12.95 1.23
C LYS A 35 19.61 13.64 0.49
N GLU A 36 19.83 14.86 0.02
CA GLU A 36 18.79 15.68 -0.64
C GLU A 36 18.17 14.99 -1.87
N SER A 37 18.97 14.24 -2.66
CA SER A 37 18.43 13.48 -3.81
C SER A 37 17.43 12.41 -3.37
N LYS A 38 17.76 11.63 -2.34
CA LYS A 38 16.89 10.60 -1.78
C LYS A 38 15.65 11.21 -1.13
N LYS A 39 15.79 12.34 -0.44
CA LYS A 39 14.65 13.10 0.11
C LYS A 39 13.64 13.48 -0.97
N ASN A 40 14.12 13.98 -2.11
CA ASN A 40 13.25 14.36 -3.22
C ASN A 40 12.54 13.16 -3.86
N GLU A 41 13.21 12.02 -3.95
CA GLU A 41 12.60 10.75 -4.39
C GLU A 41 11.46 10.32 -3.45
N ILE A 42 11.72 10.30 -2.14
CA ILE A 42 10.72 9.93 -1.12
C ILE A 42 9.51 10.89 -1.18
N LEU A 43 9.75 12.20 -1.26
CA LEU A 43 8.67 13.19 -1.37
C LEU A 43 7.83 13.00 -2.63
N ASN A 44 8.45 12.61 -3.75
CA ASN A 44 7.73 12.34 -5.00
C ASN A 44 6.82 11.11 -4.87
N TYR A 45 7.34 9.99 -4.37
CA TYR A 45 6.54 8.77 -4.16
C TYR A 45 5.41 9.00 -3.14
N LYS A 46 5.72 9.62 -2.00
CA LYS A 46 4.73 10.01 -1.01
C LYS A 46 3.61 10.86 -1.62
N GLY A 47 3.94 11.82 -2.48
CA GLY A 47 2.96 12.67 -3.16
C GLY A 47 2.03 11.87 -4.09
N LYS A 48 2.56 10.86 -4.79
CA LYS A 48 1.76 9.95 -5.62
C LYS A 48 0.81 9.12 -4.77
N TYR A 49 1.30 8.52 -3.69
CA TYR A 49 0.50 7.67 -2.82
C TYR A 49 -0.61 8.46 -2.14
N MET A 50 -0.29 9.65 -1.63
CA MET A 50 -1.26 10.55 -1.01
C MET A 50 -2.40 10.93 -1.98
N ARG A 51 -2.08 11.17 -3.25
CA ARG A 51 -3.09 11.50 -4.26
C ARG A 51 -4.07 10.34 -4.48
N VAL A 52 -3.57 9.12 -4.62
CA VAL A 52 -4.41 7.93 -4.80
C VAL A 52 -5.23 7.65 -3.54
N PHE A 53 -4.62 7.76 -2.36
CA PHE A 53 -5.28 7.61 -1.07
C PHE A 53 -6.47 8.56 -0.92
N GLU A 54 -6.26 9.86 -1.13
CA GLU A 54 -7.34 10.86 -1.01
C GLU A 54 -8.45 10.64 -2.04
N LYS A 55 -8.10 10.19 -3.25
CA LYS A 55 -9.08 9.89 -4.30
C LYS A 55 -9.98 8.71 -3.93
N LEU A 56 -9.39 7.62 -3.42
CA LEU A 56 -10.13 6.45 -2.94
C LEU A 56 -10.94 6.75 -1.67
N LYS A 57 -10.44 7.62 -0.79
CA LYS A 57 -11.18 8.06 0.39
C LYS A 57 -12.44 8.85 0.03
N GLN A 58 -12.36 9.69 -0.99
CA GLN A 58 -13.49 10.48 -1.49
C GLN A 58 -14.48 9.64 -2.31
N ASN A 59 -13.97 8.67 -3.08
CA ASN A 59 -14.76 7.75 -3.90
C ASN A 59 -14.19 6.33 -3.77
N PRO A 60 -14.74 5.49 -2.87
CA PRO A 60 -14.18 4.19 -2.52
C PRO A 60 -14.50 3.14 -3.59
N SER A 61 -13.91 3.32 -4.76
CA SER A 61 -14.06 2.46 -5.92
C SER A 61 -12.76 2.46 -6.72
N ILE A 62 -12.29 1.27 -7.12
CA ILE A 62 -11.11 1.16 -7.97
C ILE A 62 -11.30 1.85 -9.33
N TYR A 63 -12.54 1.95 -9.81
CA TYR A 63 -12.89 2.65 -11.04
C TYR A 63 -12.78 4.18 -10.92
N ALA A 64 -12.58 4.71 -9.72
CA ALA A 64 -12.23 6.12 -9.55
C ALA A 64 -10.80 6.41 -10.04
N LEU A 65 -9.93 5.40 -10.12
CA LEU A 65 -8.53 5.55 -10.48
C LEU A 65 -8.30 5.44 -12.00
N ALA A 66 -7.38 6.24 -12.52
CA ALA A 66 -6.80 6.02 -13.84
C ALA A 66 -5.84 4.81 -13.81
N GLU A 67 -5.50 4.26 -14.97
CA GLU A 67 -4.63 3.07 -15.05
C GLU A 67 -3.28 3.26 -14.32
N HIS A 68 -2.60 4.38 -14.53
CA HIS A 68 -1.35 4.69 -13.81
C HIS A 68 -1.55 4.88 -12.29
N GLU A 69 -2.75 5.25 -11.84
CA GLU A 69 -3.08 5.35 -10.41
C GLU A 69 -3.38 3.97 -9.82
N VAL A 70 -3.91 3.04 -10.63
CA VAL A 70 -4.01 1.62 -10.27
C VAL A 70 -2.63 1.02 -10.05
N ASP A 71 -1.67 1.33 -10.93
CA ASP A 71 -0.29 0.86 -10.77
C ASP A 71 0.36 1.45 -9.50
N ILE A 72 0.03 2.70 -9.15
CA ILE A 72 0.45 3.31 -7.88
C ILE A 72 -0.19 2.61 -6.67
N ALA A 73 -1.48 2.26 -6.74
CA ALA A 73 -2.13 1.48 -5.67
C ALA A 73 -1.47 0.11 -5.49
N ALA A 74 -1.11 -0.57 -6.58
CA ALA A 74 -0.34 -1.81 -6.54
C ALA A 74 1.06 -1.60 -5.93
N GLY A 75 1.72 -0.47 -6.21
CA GLY A 75 2.97 -0.08 -5.55
C GLY A 75 2.83 0.01 -4.04
N GLY A 76 1.81 0.74 -3.55
CA GLY A 76 1.56 0.85 -2.10
C GLY A 76 1.26 -0.49 -1.43
N LEU A 77 0.56 -1.41 -2.10
CA LEU A 77 0.33 -2.77 -1.62
C LEU A 77 1.64 -3.58 -1.53
N ASN A 78 2.56 -3.43 -2.49
CA ASN A 78 3.85 -4.10 -2.44
C ASN A 78 4.71 -3.56 -1.30
N ASP A 79 4.77 -2.24 -1.14
CA ASP A 79 5.53 -1.61 -0.05
C ASP A 79 4.98 -2.07 1.32
N ALA A 80 3.66 -2.20 1.47
CA ALA A 80 3.09 -2.76 2.69
C ALA A 80 3.49 -4.22 2.94
N ILE A 81 3.60 -5.05 1.90
CA ILE A 81 4.12 -6.43 2.03
C ILE A 81 5.57 -6.41 2.50
N GLU A 82 6.41 -5.57 1.89
CA GLU A 82 7.83 -5.44 2.26
C GLU A 82 7.96 -5.01 3.73
N LEU A 83 7.20 -3.99 4.15
CA LEU A 83 7.16 -3.56 5.55
C LEU A 83 6.73 -4.68 6.51
N LEU A 84 5.75 -5.50 6.15
CA LEU A 84 5.35 -6.65 6.98
C LEU A 84 6.44 -7.70 7.06
N GLU A 85 7.15 -7.97 5.96
CA GLU A 85 8.24 -8.94 5.92
C GLU A 85 9.44 -8.47 6.75
N GLU A 86 9.76 -7.18 6.73
CA GLU A 86 10.83 -6.58 7.54
C GLU A 86 10.51 -6.63 9.04
N ASN A 87 9.22 -6.53 9.41
CA ASN A 87 8.76 -6.53 10.80
C ASN A 87 8.28 -7.90 11.29
N MET A 88 8.39 -8.97 10.48
CA MET A 88 8.01 -10.32 10.89
C MET A 88 9.14 -10.95 11.71
N THR A 89 9.05 -10.81 13.02
CA THR A 89 10.08 -11.23 13.99
C THR A 89 9.64 -12.43 14.83
N ASP A 90 10.60 -13.11 15.47
CA ASP A 90 10.35 -14.34 16.23
C ASP A 90 9.58 -14.12 17.55
N ASP A 91 9.54 -12.89 18.06
CA ASP A 91 8.89 -12.46 19.31
C ASP A 91 7.36 -12.28 19.19
N LEU A 92 6.81 -12.34 17.99
CA LEU A 92 5.37 -12.31 17.76
C LEU A 92 4.70 -13.61 18.19
N ASP A 93 3.52 -13.50 18.80
CA ASP A 93 2.70 -14.66 19.14
C ASP A 93 1.99 -15.28 17.90
N GLU A 94 1.34 -16.43 18.09
CA GLU A 94 0.68 -17.13 16.99
C GLU A 94 -0.49 -16.33 16.39
N GLN A 95 -1.19 -15.54 17.20
CA GLN A 95 -2.30 -14.72 16.74
C GLN A 95 -1.78 -13.53 15.91
N GLU A 96 -0.76 -12.83 16.42
CA GLU A 96 -0.12 -11.71 15.72
C GLU A 96 0.44 -12.16 14.36
N LYS A 97 1.11 -13.31 14.31
CA LYS A 97 1.60 -13.90 13.06
C LYS A 97 0.46 -14.22 12.09
N ALA A 98 -0.65 -14.75 12.58
CA ALA A 98 -1.81 -15.07 11.73
C ALA A 98 -2.47 -13.81 11.14
N GLU A 99 -2.56 -12.72 11.92
CA GLU A 99 -3.09 -11.43 11.47
C GLU A 99 -2.20 -10.80 10.40
N ILE A 100 -0.87 -10.79 10.61
CA ILE A 100 0.11 -10.30 9.63
C ILE A 100 0.02 -11.10 8.32
N LEU A 101 -0.01 -12.44 8.40
CA LEU A 101 -0.12 -13.28 7.22
C LEU A 101 -1.45 -13.06 6.48
N THR A 102 -2.54 -12.84 7.20
CA THR A 102 -3.84 -12.54 6.60
C THR A 102 -3.78 -11.24 5.81
N TYR A 103 -3.27 -10.15 6.41
CA TYR A 103 -3.15 -8.87 5.75
C TYR A 103 -2.21 -8.93 4.54
N LYS A 104 -1.05 -9.59 4.67
CA LYS A 104 -0.11 -9.85 3.57
C LYS A 104 -0.79 -10.57 2.40
N ASN A 105 -1.55 -11.63 2.68
CA ASN A 105 -2.25 -12.40 1.67
C ASN A 105 -3.36 -11.58 0.97
N GLU A 106 -4.05 -10.71 1.72
CA GLU A 106 -5.01 -9.77 1.15
C GLU A 106 -4.33 -8.78 0.19
N CYS A 107 -3.18 -8.20 0.59
CA CYS A 107 -2.39 -7.33 -0.27
C CYS A 107 -1.94 -8.04 -1.55
N GLN A 108 -1.39 -9.26 -1.43
CA GLN A 108 -0.93 -10.04 -2.58
C GLN A 108 -2.06 -10.34 -3.55
N ARG A 109 -3.22 -10.80 -3.05
CA ARG A 109 -4.39 -11.06 -3.89
C ARG A 109 -4.81 -9.80 -4.66
N LEU A 110 -4.75 -8.63 -4.02
CA LEU A 110 -5.11 -7.38 -4.67
C LEU A 110 -4.10 -7.00 -5.74
N ILE A 111 -2.80 -7.14 -5.50
CA ILE A 111 -1.75 -6.94 -6.51
C ILE A 111 -2.02 -7.81 -7.74
N ASP A 112 -2.34 -9.09 -7.54
CA ASP A 112 -2.62 -10.02 -8.65
C ASP A 112 -3.83 -9.55 -9.49
N ILE A 113 -4.88 -9.04 -8.84
CA ILE A 113 -6.07 -8.49 -9.52
C ILE A 113 -5.73 -7.19 -10.28
N LEU A 114 -4.91 -6.32 -9.68
CA LEU A 114 -4.54 -5.02 -10.25
C LEU A 114 -3.53 -5.15 -11.41
N ALA A 115 -2.70 -6.19 -11.39
CA ALA A 115 -1.79 -6.54 -12.49
C ALA A 115 -2.56 -7.10 -13.70
N GLY A 116 -3.48 -8.04 -13.45
CA GLY A 116 -4.50 -8.52 -14.40
C GLY A 116 -4.06 -9.43 -15.53
#